data_AF-A0A7V9B3A7-F1
#
_entry.id   AF-A0A7V9B3A7-F1
#
_cell.length_a   1.000
_cell.length_b   1.000
_cell.length_c   1.000
_cell.angle_alpha   90.00
_cell.angle_beta   90.00
_cell.angle_gamma   90.00
#
_symmetry.space_group_name_H-M   'P 1'
#
loop_
_entity.id
_entity.type
_entity.pdbx_description
1 polymer ?
#
loop_
_entity_poly.entity_id
_entity_poly.type
_entity_poly.pdbx_seq_one_letter_code
_entity_poly.pdbx_strand_id
1 'polypeptide(L)'
;DWRDGAWVRRRAGFGGELRWFPDPVGGRECQPAALVDATLLQRAFPGAKRLSVRLAATATERIGARLPELRKPAGEGGIGAVRVELRGERAGAPVVAVYGAIDRPAVAAGAVAAHVALRVASGTIGPGARAVAELDEPLSLLQDLASAGIKAATFTGSSGPPRSSF
;
A
#
# COMPACT_ATOMS: atom_id res chain seq x y z
N ASP A 1 -5.07 10.93 6.39
CA ASP A 1 -5.23 11.11 4.94
C ASP A 1 -4.65 12.44 4.51
N TRP A 2 -4.10 12.49 3.30
CA TRP A 2 -3.83 13.73 2.59
C TRP A 2 -5.02 14.07 1.68
N ARG A 3 -5.48 15.32 1.70
CA ARG A 3 -6.59 15.81 0.86
C ARG A 3 -6.34 17.26 0.49
N ASP A 4 -6.32 17.55 -0.80
CA ASP A 4 -6.34 18.90 -1.37
C ASP A 4 -5.37 19.86 -0.66
N GLY A 5 -4.12 19.42 -0.45
CA GLY A 5 -3.09 20.24 0.18
C GLY A 5 -3.00 20.14 1.71
N ALA A 6 -3.85 19.36 2.37
CA ALA A 6 -3.91 19.29 3.82
C ALA A 6 -3.95 17.87 4.40
N TRP A 7 -3.34 17.70 5.57
CA TRP A 7 -3.45 16.48 6.37
C TRP A 7 -4.72 16.48 7.20
N VAL A 8 -5.57 15.49 6.96
CA VAL A 8 -6.83 15.29 7.70
C VAL A 8 -6.67 14.09 8.64
N ARG A 9 -6.89 14.34 9.94
CA ARG A 9 -7.01 13.30 10.96
C ARG A 9 -8.42 12.73 10.98
N ARG A 10 -8.53 11.41 11.06
CA ARG A 10 -9.80 10.70 11.26
C ARG A 10 -9.75 9.93 12.57
N ARG A 11 -10.89 9.84 13.24
CA ARG A 11 -11.02 9.01 14.45
C ARG A 11 -10.76 7.55 14.09
N ALA A 12 -9.85 6.90 14.82
CA ALA A 12 -9.58 5.48 14.67
C ALA A 12 -10.86 4.67 14.93
N GLY A 13 -11.07 3.60 14.15
CA GLY A 13 -12.23 2.70 14.30
C GLY A 13 -13.48 3.07 13.51
N PHE A 14 -13.52 4.23 12.84
CA PHE A 14 -14.64 4.65 11.98
C PHE A 14 -14.25 4.69 10.50
N GLY A 15 -15.24 4.44 9.63
CA GLY A 15 -15.06 4.53 8.17
C GLY A 15 -14.38 3.31 7.55
N GLY A 16 -14.61 2.12 8.10
CA GLY A 16 -14.25 0.85 7.47
C GLY A 16 -14.88 0.70 6.09
N GLU A 17 -14.16 0.09 5.17
CA GLU A 17 -14.64 -0.21 3.82
C GLU A 17 -14.27 -1.64 3.46
N LEU A 18 -15.22 -2.41 2.93
CA LEU A 18 -14.94 -3.73 2.39
C LEU A 18 -14.09 -3.59 1.12
N ARG A 19 -12.91 -4.21 1.11
CA ARG A 19 -11.98 -4.25 -0.01
C ARG A 19 -11.66 -5.68 -0.39
N TRP A 20 -11.59 -5.94 -1.69
CA TRP A 20 -11.27 -7.25 -2.24
C TRP A 20 -9.79 -7.31 -2.57
N PHE A 21 -9.13 -8.33 -2.04
CA PHE A 21 -7.75 -8.71 -2.34
C PHE A 21 -7.77 -9.98 -3.20
N PRO A 22 -6.62 -10.39 -3.79
CA PRO A 22 -6.63 -11.61 -4.60
C PRO A 22 -6.91 -12.84 -3.72
N ASP A 23 -7.21 -13.98 -4.32
CA ASP A 23 -7.34 -15.22 -3.56
C ASP A 23 -5.97 -15.72 -3.07
N PRO A 24 -5.87 -16.34 -1.88
CA PRO A 24 -6.97 -16.76 -0.99
C PRO A 24 -7.39 -15.72 0.05
N VAL A 25 -6.87 -14.48 -0.03
CA VAL A 25 -7.18 -13.46 0.98
C VAL A 25 -8.63 -13.01 0.84
N GLY A 26 -9.10 -12.67 -0.37
CA GLY A 26 -10.49 -12.29 -0.61
C GLY A 26 -10.92 -11.00 0.11
N GLY A 27 -12.21 -10.89 0.43
CA GLY A 27 -12.81 -9.68 1.02
C GLY A 27 -12.34 -9.41 2.46
N ARG A 28 -11.90 -8.19 2.75
CA ARG A 28 -11.53 -7.74 4.11
C ARG A 28 -12.06 -6.35 4.39
N GLU A 29 -12.51 -6.12 5.62
CA GLU A 29 -12.85 -4.78 6.09
C GLU A 29 -11.56 -4.01 6.41
N CYS A 30 -11.30 -2.94 5.65
CA CYS A 30 -10.12 -2.10 5.79
C CYS A 30 -10.47 -0.77 6.45
N GLN A 31 -9.87 -0.51 7.61
CA GLN A 31 -10.06 0.73 8.35
C GLN A 31 -8.97 1.76 8.01
N PRO A 32 -9.24 3.07 8.11
CA PRO A 32 -8.20 4.08 7.98
C PRO A 32 -7.05 3.83 8.97
N ALA A 33 -5.82 3.91 8.48
CA ALA A 33 -4.62 3.65 9.28
C ALA A 33 -3.62 4.80 9.16
N ALA A 34 -2.98 5.16 10.27
CA ALA A 34 -1.93 6.17 10.31
C ALA A 34 -0.57 5.54 9.98
N LEU A 35 -0.39 5.11 8.72
CA LEU A 35 0.86 4.53 8.24
C LEU A 35 1.74 5.59 7.54
N VAL A 36 3.06 5.41 7.61
CA VAL A 36 4.06 6.31 7.01
C VAL A 36 3.92 6.40 5.48
N ASP A 37 3.37 5.36 4.85
CA ASP A 37 3.15 5.22 3.41
C ASP A 37 2.45 6.44 2.80
N ALA A 38 1.45 7.01 3.49
CA ALA A 38 0.74 8.18 2.98
C ALA A 38 1.68 9.38 2.80
N THR A 39 2.62 9.57 3.73
CA THR A 39 3.59 10.67 3.71
C THR A 39 4.64 10.44 2.63
N LEU A 40 5.12 9.20 2.49
CA LEU A 40 6.09 8.84 1.45
C LEU A 40 5.49 8.97 0.04
N LEU A 41 4.24 8.53 -0.14
CA LEU A 41 3.53 8.68 -1.41
C LEU A 41 3.20 10.14 -1.73
N GLN A 42 2.92 10.98 -0.73
CA GLN A 42 2.69 12.42 -0.97
C GLN A 42 3.96 13.10 -1.52
N ARG A 43 5.14 12.72 -1.03
CA ARG A 43 6.42 13.20 -1.55
C ARG A 43 6.67 12.75 -2.98
N ALA A 44 6.42 11.46 -3.27
CA ALA A 44 6.61 10.90 -4.62
C ALA A 44 5.58 11.41 -5.64
N PHE A 45 4.35 11.73 -5.19
CA PHE A 45 3.24 12.15 -6.03
C PHE A 45 2.61 13.45 -5.51
N PRO A 46 3.32 14.60 -5.59
CA PRO A 46 2.85 15.86 -5.01
C PRO A 46 1.55 16.39 -5.64
N GLY A 47 1.25 15.99 -6.88
CA GLY A 47 0.00 16.33 -7.58
C GLY A 47 -1.22 15.51 -7.15
N ALA A 48 -1.07 14.51 -6.28
CA ALA A 48 -2.17 13.69 -5.83
C ALA A 48 -3.14 14.50 -4.95
N LYS A 49 -4.39 14.66 -5.41
CA LYS A 49 -5.45 15.35 -4.66
C LYS A 49 -5.84 14.62 -3.38
N ARG A 50 -5.73 13.29 -3.35
CA ARG A 50 -6.08 12.48 -2.19
C ARG A 50 -5.21 11.26 -2.05
N LEU A 51 -4.68 11.05 -0.84
CA LEU A 51 -4.00 9.82 -0.43
C LEU A 51 -4.63 9.30 0.86
N SER A 52 -5.12 8.07 0.81
CA SER A 52 -5.73 7.38 1.93
C SER A 52 -5.04 6.02 2.08
N VAL A 53 -4.59 5.70 3.29
CA VAL A 53 -4.01 4.39 3.61
C VAL A 53 -4.93 3.67 4.59
N ARG A 54 -5.14 2.38 4.33
CA ARG A 54 -6.07 1.55 5.08
C ARG A 54 -5.44 0.21 5.38
N LEU A 55 -5.80 -0.36 6.53
CA LEU A 55 -5.32 -1.66 6.97
C LEU A 55 -6.51 -2.52 7.40
N ALA A 56 -6.50 -3.78 6.97
CA ALA A 56 -7.31 -4.81 7.61
C ALA A 56 -6.56 -5.28 8.86
N ALA A 57 -7.04 -4.91 10.03
CA ALA A 57 -6.50 -5.36 11.30
C ALA A 57 -7.65 -5.80 12.20
N THR A 58 -7.48 -6.94 12.87
CA THR A 58 -8.39 -7.43 13.91
C THR A 58 -8.46 -6.43 15.07
N ALA A 59 -9.51 -6.49 15.87
CA ALA A 59 -9.64 -5.62 17.04
C ALA A 59 -8.45 -5.78 18.00
N THR A 60 -7.96 -7.01 18.18
CA THR A 60 -6.83 -7.34 19.03
C THR A 60 -5.52 -6.70 18.53
N GLU A 61 -5.22 -6.80 17.24
CA GLU A 61 -4.02 -6.16 16.65
C GLU A 61 -4.05 -4.64 16.83
N ARG A 62 -5.24 -4.02 16.69
CA ARG A 62 -5.39 -2.56 16.87
C ARG A 62 -5.14 -2.10 18.30
N ILE A 63 -5.58 -2.89 19.28
CA ILE A 63 -5.36 -2.59 20.70
C ILE A 63 -3.88 -2.84 21.05
N GLY A 64 -3.34 -3.97 20.60
CA GLY A 64 -1.95 -4.38 20.82
C GLY A 64 -0.94 -3.38 20.26
N ALA A 65 -1.19 -2.80 19.08
CA ALA A 65 -0.30 -1.83 18.44
C ALA A 65 -0.05 -0.53 19.24
N ARG A 66 -0.79 -0.28 20.33
CA ARG A 66 -0.58 0.86 21.24
C ARG A 66 0.19 0.51 22.50
N LEU A 67 0.47 -0.76 22.72
CA LEU A 67 1.20 -1.25 23.88
C LEU A 67 2.66 -1.51 23.47
N PRO A 68 3.62 -1.30 24.37
CA PRO A 68 4.98 -1.76 24.13
C PRO A 68 4.98 -3.28 23.88
N GLU A 69 5.93 -3.76 23.07
CA GLU A 69 6.14 -5.18 22.76
C GLU A 69 6.54 -5.94 24.04
N LEU A 70 5.55 -6.34 24.85
CA LEU A 70 5.73 -7.02 26.14
C LEU A 70 5.77 -8.55 26.00
N ARG A 71 5.61 -9.07 24.78
CA ARG A 71 5.64 -10.50 24.46
C ARG A 71 6.50 -10.73 23.24
N LYS A 72 7.02 -11.97 23.10
CA LYS A 72 7.69 -12.41 21.89
C LYS A 72 6.81 -12.04 20.68
N PRO A 73 7.35 -11.36 19.65
CA PRO A 73 6.61 -11.12 18.42
C PRO A 73 6.05 -12.44 17.95
N ALA A 74 4.75 -12.47 17.63
CA ALA A 74 4.17 -13.66 17.04
C ALA A 74 5.02 -14.08 15.83
N GLY A 75 5.11 -15.39 15.60
CA GLY A 75 5.70 -15.89 14.36
C GLY A 75 5.02 -15.26 13.15
N GLU A 76 5.66 -15.34 11.98
CA GLU A 76 5.05 -14.83 10.76
C GLU A 76 3.61 -15.34 10.64
N GLY A 77 2.69 -14.42 10.34
CA GLY A 77 1.30 -14.76 10.08
C GLY A 77 1.14 -15.62 8.83
N GLY A 78 -0.11 -15.89 8.48
CA GLY A 78 -0.43 -16.53 7.21
C GLY A 78 -0.18 -15.63 6.00
N ILE A 79 -0.78 -16.01 4.88
CA ILE A 79 -0.78 -15.24 3.64
C ILE A 79 -1.40 -13.85 3.88
N GLY A 80 -0.67 -12.80 3.51
CA GLY A 80 -1.13 -11.42 3.52
C GLY A 80 -1.33 -10.86 2.11
N ALA A 81 -1.85 -9.65 2.03
CA ALA A 81 -2.05 -8.96 0.76
C ALA A 81 -1.85 -7.44 0.87
N VAL A 82 -1.38 -6.84 -0.22
CA VAL A 82 -1.38 -5.39 -0.43
C VAL A 82 -2.23 -5.06 -1.64
N ARG A 83 -2.87 -3.89 -1.64
CA ARG A 83 -3.68 -3.38 -2.75
C ARG A 83 -3.48 -1.87 -2.89
N VAL A 84 -3.34 -1.42 -4.12
CA VAL A 84 -3.29 0.00 -4.50
C VAL A 84 -4.41 0.27 -5.47
N GLU A 85 -5.21 1.31 -5.20
CA GLU A 85 -6.25 1.80 -6.09
C GLU A 85 -5.88 3.21 -6.53
N LEU A 86 -5.68 3.38 -7.83
CA LEU A 86 -5.35 4.62 -8.49
C LEU A 86 -6.61 5.13 -9.19
N ARG A 87 -6.93 6.40 -8.97
CA ARG A 87 -8.02 7.10 -9.64
C ARG A 87 -7.48 8.37 -10.23
N GLY A 88 -7.80 8.62 -11.50
CA GLY A 88 -7.35 9.80 -12.21
C GLY A 88 -8.04 9.94 -13.55
N GLU A 89 -7.38 10.64 -14.45
CA GLU A 89 -7.84 10.86 -15.82
C GLU A 89 -6.74 10.44 -16.78
N ARG A 90 -7.11 9.84 -17.92
CA ARG A 90 -6.20 9.54 -19.03
C ARG A 90 -6.90 9.91 -20.33
N ALA A 91 -6.26 10.78 -21.11
CA ALA A 91 -6.79 11.25 -22.39
C ALA A 91 -8.25 11.78 -22.31
N GLY A 92 -8.57 12.60 -21.31
CA GLY A 92 -9.91 13.18 -21.14
C GLY A 92 -10.91 12.29 -20.40
N ALA A 93 -10.59 11.01 -20.16
CA ALA A 93 -11.52 10.05 -19.58
C ALA A 93 -11.11 9.66 -18.15
N PRO A 94 -12.07 9.54 -17.20
CA PRO A 94 -11.78 9.03 -15.87
C PRO A 94 -11.32 7.57 -15.93
N VAL A 95 -10.23 7.26 -15.24
CA VAL A 95 -9.67 5.91 -15.16
C VAL A 95 -9.50 5.50 -13.70
N VAL A 96 -9.85 4.24 -13.42
CA VAL A 96 -9.55 3.57 -12.16
C VAL A 96 -8.72 2.33 -12.46
N ALA A 97 -7.55 2.23 -11.84
CA ALA A 97 -6.68 1.07 -11.91
C ALA A 97 -6.47 0.51 -10.51
N VAL A 98 -6.56 -0.81 -10.38
CA VAL A 98 -6.38 -1.47 -9.09
C VAL A 98 -5.37 -2.59 -9.27
N TYR A 99 -4.31 -2.53 -8.46
CA TYR A 99 -3.27 -3.54 -8.39
C TYR A 99 -3.26 -4.15 -6.99
N GLY A 100 -2.90 -5.42 -6.89
CA GLY A 100 -2.63 -6.05 -5.61
C GLY A 100 -1.52 -7.08 -5.72
N ALA A 101 -1.00 -7.53 -4.59
CA ALA A 101 -0.07 -8.64 -4.51
C ALA A 101 -0.38 -9.47 -3.26
N ILE A 102 -0.05 -10.75 -3.33
CA ILE A 102 -0.24 -11.70 -2.24
C ILE A 102 1.04 -12.45 -2.02
N ASP A 103 1.42 -12.56 -0.76
CA ASP A 103 2.53 -13.39 -0.34
C ASP A 103 2.47 -13.62 1.17
N ARG A 104 3.44 -14.39 1.66
CA ARG A 104 3.91 -14.33 3.03
C ARG A 104 4.56 -12.96 3.28
N PRO A 105 4.02 -12.11 4.19
CA PRO A 105 4.46 -10.73 4.34
C PRO A 105 5.96 -10.57 4.60
N ALA A 106 6.59 -11.46 5.38
CA ALA A 106 8.02 -11.37 5.66
C ALA A 106 8.86 -11.74 4.43
N VAL A 107 8.39 -12.69 3.62
CA VAL A 107 9.05 -13.07 2.36
C VAL A 107 9.01 -11.92 1.37
N ALA A 108 7.84 -11.33 1.12
CA ALA A 108 7.70 -10.19 0.21
C ALA A 108 8.47 -8.96 0.69
N ALA A 109 8.40 -8.63 1.99
CA ALA A 109 9.15 -7.52 2.55
C ALA A 109 10.68 -7.75 2.43
N GLY A 110 11.14 -8.98 2.70
CA GLY A 110 12.54 -9.36 2.56
C GLY A 110 13.03 -9.26 1.11
N ALA A 111 12.24 -9.73 0.14
CA ALA A 111 12.56 -9.61 -1.28
C ALA A 111 12.67 -8.14 -1.71
N VAL A 112 11.69 -7.29 -1.35
CA VAL A 112 11.74 -5.86 -1.64
C VAL A 112 12.98 -5.21 -1.01
N ALA A 113 13.26 -5.51 0.26
CA ALA A 113 14.44 -4.97 0.96
C ALA A 113 15.75 -5.39 0.27
N ALA A 114 15.89 -6.66 -0.11
CA ALA A 114 17.07 -7.18 -0.79
C ALA A 114 17.29 -6.51 -2.16
N HIS A 115 16.25 -6.43 -2.99
CA HIS A 115 16.37 -5.80 -4.33
C HIS A 115 16.63 -4.30 -4.25
N VAL A 116 16.05 -3.59 -3.27
CA VAL A 116 16.38 -2.18 -3.04
C VAL A 116 17.80 -2.03 -2.53
N ALA A 117 18.27 -2.89 -1.61
CA ALA A 117 19.64 -2.86 -1.10
C ALA A 117 20.68 -3.08 -2.22
N LEU A 118 20.42 -4.00 -3.15
CA LEU A 118 21.28 -4.21 -4.32
C LEU A 118 21.36 -2.96 -5.21
N ARG A 119 20.26 -2.24 -5.39
CA ARG A 119 20.24 -0.97 -6.14
C ARG A 119 21.07 0.11 -5.44
N VAL A 120 20.93 0.23 -4.12
CA VAL A 120 21.79 1.12 -3.32
C VAL A 120 23.26 0.74 -3.49
N ALA A 121 23.60 -0.55 -3.35
CA ALA A 121 24.97 -1.03 -3.44
C ALA A 121 25.60 -0.86 -4.84
N SER A 122 24.80 -0.97 -5.90
CA SER A 122 25.23 -0.74 -7.28
C SER A 122 25.44 0.74 -7.64
N GLY A 123 25.13 1.67 -6.73
CA GLY A 123 25.24 3.11 -6.98
C GLY A 123 24.14 3.69 -7.87
N THR A 124 23.10 2.91 -8.19
CA THR A 124 21.95 3.39 -9.00
C THR A 124 21.04 4.34 -8.24
N ILE A 125 21.13 4.38 -6.91
CA ILE A 125 20.38 5.29 -6.05
C ILE A 125 21.32 6.36 -5.51
N GLY A 126 21.06 7.62 -5.85
CA GLY A 126 21.85 8.75 -5.37
C GLY A 126 21.75 8.97 -3.85
N PRO A 127 22.70 9.71 -3.24
CA PRO A 127 22.75 9.92 -1.79
C PRO A 127 21.49 10.61 -1.23
N GLY A 128 21.23 10.42 0.07
CA GLY A 128 20.12 11.04 0.80
C GLY A 128 19.01 10.06 1.23
N ALA A 129 17.97 10.61 1.86
CA ALA A 129 16.82 9.83 2.34
C ALA A 129 15.70 9.75 1.29
N ARG A 130 15.50 8.55 0.73
CA ARG A 130 14.53 8.31 -0.36
C ARG A 130 13.50 7.25 0.00
N ALA A 131 12.31 7.39 -0.56
CA ALA A 131 11.30 6.34 -0.53
C ALA A 131 11.45 5.41 -1.74
N VAL A 132 11.00 4.15 -1.63
CA VAL A 132 10.96 3.22 -2.77
C VAL A 132 10.09 3.75 -3.92
N ALA A 133 9.06 4.55 -3.60
CA ALA A 133 8.22 5.21 -4.59
C ALA A 133 8.93 6.33 -5.36
N GLU A 134 10.12 6.77 -4.93
CA GLU A 134 10.92 7.83 -5.55
C GLU A 134 12.04 7.24 -6.45
N LEU A 135 11.99 5.94 -6.77
CA LEU A 135 12.93 5.31 -7.71
C LEU A 135 12.66 5.75 -9.14
N ASP A 136 13.72 6.05 -9.89
CA ASP A 136 13.63 6.50 -11.29
C ASP A 136 13.12 5.37 -12.21
N GLU A 137 13.52 4.12 -11.95
CA GLU A 137 13.19 2.95 -12.78
C GLU A 137 12.35 1.90 -12.02
N PRO A 138 11.11 2.21 -11.63
CA PRO A 138 10.29 1.34 -10.77
C PRO A 138 9.87 0.04 -11.46
N LEU A 139 9.72 0.04 -12.79
CA LEU A 139 9.31 -1.16 -13.54
C LEU A 139 10.36 -2.26 -13.46
N SER A 140 11.64 -1.91 -13.51
CA SER A 140 12.73 -2.89 -13.39
C SER A 140 12.70 -3.59 -12.03
N LEU A 141 12.43 -2.85 -10.94
CA LEU A 141 12.27 -3.44 -9.60
C LEU A 141 11.06 -4.40 -9.56
N LEU A 142 9.94 -4.02 -10.17
CA LEU A 142 8.76 -4.89 -10.23
C LEU A 142 9.01 -6.16 -11.05
N GLN A 143 9.81 -6.09 -12.12
CA GLN A 143 10.22 -7.24 -12.93
C GLN A 143 11.15 -8.18 -12.15
N ASP A 144 12.10 -7.62 -11.40
CA ASP A 144 12.99 -8.38 -10.51
C ASP A 144 12.17 -9.14 -9.46
N LEU A 145 11.22 -8.45 -8.82
CA LEU A 145 10.33 -9.03 -7.81
C LEU A 145 9.42 -10.13 -8.41
N ALA A 146 8.88 -9.92 -9.61
CA ALA A 146 8.09 -10.93 -10.30
C ALA A 146 8.93 -12.18 -10.63
N SER A 147 10.20 -12.00 -11.01
CA SER A 147 11.15 -13.08 -11.26
C SER A 147 11.51 -13.83 -9.97
N ALA A 148 11.51 -13.14 -8.83
CA ALA A 148 11.65 -13.73 -7.50
C ALA A 148 10.36 -14.39 -6.96
N GLY A 149 9.28 -14.39 -7.74
CA GLY A 149 8.01 -15.04 -7.39
C GLY A 149 6.95 -14.13 -6.78
N ILE A 150 7.27 -12.85 -6.50
CA ILE A 150 6.31 -11.87 -5.97
C ILE A 150 5.45 -11.34 -7.11
N LYS A 151 4.26 -11.90 -7.29
CA LYS A 151 3.38 -11.59 -8.42
C LYS A 151 2.33 -10.54 -8.07
N ALA A 152 2.19 -9.55 -8.95
CA ALA A 152 1.09 -8.61 -8.91
C ALA A 152 -0.14 -9.16 -9.66
N ALA A 153 -1.33 -8.83 -9.16
CA ALA A 153 -2.61 -9.07 -9.78
C ALA A 153 -3.27 -7.74 -10.13
N THR A 154 -3.92 -7.68 -11.28
CA THR A 154 -4.75 -6.55 -11.70
C THR A 154 -6.22 -6.85 -11.42
N PHE A 155 -6.93 -5.88 -10.86
CA PHE A 155 -8.38 -5.96 -10.68
C PHE A 155 -9.06 -5.03 -11.67
N THR A 156 -9.78 -5.60 -12.62
CA THR A 156 -10.72 -4.87 -13.45
C THR A 156 -12.08 -4.88 -12.75
N GLY A 157 -12.50 -3.74 -12.20
CA GLY A 157 -13.86 -3.54 -11.72
C GLY A 157 -14.54 -2.46 -12.56
N SER A 158 -15.78 -2.69 -12.98
CA SER A 158 -16.66 -1.61 -13.43
C SER A 158 -16.89 -0.69 -12.23
N SER A 159 -16.35 0.53 -12.24
CA SER A 159 -16.61 1.49 -11.17
C SER A 159 -18.11 1.71 -11.05
N GLY A 160 -18.71 1.30 -9.92
CA GLY A 160 -20.05 1.77 -9.55
C GLY A 160 -20.08 3.31 -9.53
N PRO A 161 -21.25 3.92 -9.80
CA PRO A 161 -21.37 5.37 -9.98
C PRO A 161 -20.78 6.14 -8.79
N PRO A 162 -20.26 7.36 -9.01
CA PRO A 162 -19.76 8.19 -7.92
C PRO A 162 -20.87 8.36 -6.88
N ARG A 163 -20.62 7.91 -5.65
CA ARG A 163 -21.53 8.17 -4.54
C ARG A 163 -21.58 9.69 -4.32
N SER A 164 -22.70 10.30 -4.68
CA SER A 164 -23.03 11.67 -4.32
C SER A 164 -22.99 11.79 -2.79
N SER A 165 -22.18 12.71 -2.29
CA SER A 165 -22.26 13.14 -0.89
C SER A 165 -23.50 14.03 -0.75
N PHE A 166 -24.46 13.60 0.07
CA PHE A 166 -25.39 14.50 0.74
C PHE A 166 -24.74 15.03 2.00
#